data_AF-A0A0P1BBE4-F1
#
_entry.id   AF-A0A0P1BBE4-F1
#
_cell.length_a   1.000
_cell.length_b   1.000
_cell.length_c   1.000
_cell.angle_alpha   90.00
_cell.angle_beta   90.00
_cell.angle_gamma   90.00
#
_symmetry.space_group_name_H-M   'P 1'
#
loop_
_entity.id
_entity.type
_entity.pdbx_description
1 polymer ?
#
loop_
_entity_poly.entity_id
_entity_poly.type
_entity_poly.pdbx_seq_one_letter_code
_entity_poly.pdbx_strand_id
1 'polypeptide(L)'
;MAARAQPRAGGAAAGAAAGQQAAQAQAAQAQARRERAAEPTWEDYVNRIHYSDHYSDDEWQYRHVIIPKGMLKQLPKEYFDSEEPEVLRILKENEWRSIGIQQSMGWVHYEVHAPEPHILLFRRPKPAA
;
A
#
# COMPACT_ATOMS: atom_id res chain seq x y z
N MET A 1 17.69 78.40 16.41
CA MET A 1 17.55 77.16 17.22
C MET A 1 16.14 76.63 16.98
N ALA A 2 15.83 75.41 16.55
CA ALA A 2 16.59 74.20 16.29
C ALA A 2 15.87 73.42 15.17
N ALA A 3 16.61 72.98 14.15
CA ALA A 3 16.09 72.11 13.10
C ALA A 3 16.14 70.65 13.61
N ARG A 4 14.98 70.02 13.85
CA ARG A 4 14.89 68.59 14.12
C ARG A 4 14.80 67.85 12.78
N ALA A 5 15.93 67.35 12.31
CA ALA A 5 15.99 66.40 11.21
C ALA A 5 15.51 65.02 11.68
N GLN A 6 14.59 64.41 10.94
CA GLN A 6 14.25 62.99 11.07
C GLN A 6 15.14 62.18 10.12
N PRO A 7 15.71 61.03 10.55
CA PRO A 7 16.35 60.12 9.61
C PRO A 7 15.30 59.23 8.94
N ARG A 8 15.22 59.26 7.60
CA ARG A 8 14.50 58.26 6.80
C ARG A 8 15.36 57.00 6.74
N ALA A 9 14.99 55.98 7.51
CA ALA A 9 15.51 54.63 7.32
C ALA A 9 14.75 53.97 6.16
N GLY A 10 15.36 53.93 4.99
CA GLY A 10 14.85 53.20 3.83
C GLY A 10 16.01 52.47 3.16
N GLY A 11 15.99 51.13 3.22
CA GLY A 11 16.86 50.30 2.39
C GLY A 11 17.63 49.22 3.16
N ALA A 12 16.95 48.16 3.62
CA ALA A 12 17.63 46.92 4.02
C ALA A 12 16.77 45.64 3.93
N ALA A 13 15.53 45.68 3.46
CA ALA A 13 14.63 44.52 3.55
C ALA A 13 14.55 43.65 2.28
N ALA A 14 15.09 44.08 1.14
CA ALA A 14 14.86 43.38 -0.14
C ALA A 14 15.73 42.11 -0.35
N GLY A 15 16.90 42.01 0.30
CA GLY A 15 17.81 40.86 0.12
C GLY A 15 17.42 39.60 0.91
N ALA A 16 16.75 39.75 2.05
CA ALA A 16 16.39 38.63 2.92
C ALA A 16 15.17 37.84 2.39
N ALA A 17 14.24 38.51 1.71
CA ALA A 17 13.03 37.87 1.18
C ALA A 17 13.33 36.89 0.02
N ALA A 18 14.30 37.21 -0.84
CA ALA A 18 14.69 36.34 -1.96
C ALA A 18 15.38 35.04 -1.50
N GLY A 19 16.23 35.11 -0.47
CA GLY A 19 16.89 33.94 0.11
C GLY A 19 15.94 32.99 0.84
N GLN A 20 14.92 33.54 1.52
CA GLN A 20 13.88 32.74 2.17
C GLN A 20 12.97 32.02 1.17
N GLN A 21 12.61 32.67 0.06
CA GLN A 21 11.80 32.06 -1.00
C GLN A 21 12.53 30.90 -1.71
N ALA A 22 13.83 31.04 -1.98
CA ALA A 22 14.63 29.98 -2.58
C ALA A 22 14.77 28.75 -1.66
N ALA A 23 14.96 28.96 -0.36
CA ALA A 23 15.04 27.88 0.63
C ALA A 23 13.71 27.14 0.80
N GLN A 24 12.58 27.87 0.79
CA GLN A 24 11.24 27.27 0.84
C GLN A 24 10.92 26.46 -0.43
N ALA A 25 11.31 26.95 -1.61
CA ALA A 25 11.15 26.21 -2.86
C ALA A 25 11.98 24.91 -2.88
N GLN A 26 13.22 24.96 -2.37
CA GLN A 26 14.07 23.78 -2.24
C GLN A 26 13.51 22.79 -1.20
N ALA A 27 12.98 23.28 -0.07
CA ALA A 27 12.33 22.44 0.94
C ALA A 27 11.05 21.77 0.40
N ALA A 28 10.22 22.49 -0.37
CA ALA A 28 9.04 21.95 -1.02
C ALA A 28 9.41 20.91 -2.10
N GLN A 29 10.45 21.15 -2.89
CA GLN A 29 10.98 20.17 -3.84
C GLN A 29 11.54 18.93 -3.13
N ALA A 30 12.22 19.10 -1.99
CA ALA A 30 12.72 17.98 -1.19
C ALA A 30 11.58 17.18 -0.53
N GLN A 31 10.52 17.83 -0.06
CA GLN A 31 9.30 17.17 0.41
C GLN A 31 8.61 16.41 -0.71
N ALA A 32 8.34 17.04 -1.86
CA ALA A 32 7.73 16.37 -3.01
C ALA A 32 8.55 15.17 -3.50
N ARG A 33 9.89 15.26 -3.46
CA ARG A 33 10.78 14.15 -3.81
C ARG A 33 10.74 13.00 -2.79
N ARG A 34 10.55 13.31 -1.50
CA ARG A 34 10.35 12.32 -0.44
C ARG A 34 8.97 11.67 -0.53
N GLU A 35 7.94 12.45 -0.82
CA GLU A 35 6.56 11.97 -0.97
C GLU A 35 6.41 11.07 -2.21
N ARG A 36 7.01 11.45 -3.35
CA ARG A 36 7.01 10.63 -4.57
C ARG A 36 7.80 9.32 -4.42
N ALA A 37 8.76 9.28 -3.49
CA ALA A 37 9.48 8.06 -3.13
C ALA A 37 8.75 7.21 -2.06
N ALA A 38 7.66 7.72 -1.49
CA ALA A 38 6.89 7.05 -0.45
C ALA A 38 5.72 6.22 -1.00
N GLU A 39 5.48 6.24 -2.31
CA GLU A 39 4.51 5.33 -2.94
C GLU A 39 5.05 3.90 -2.84
N PRO A 40 4.34 2.99 -2.13
CA PRO A 40 4.78 1.61 -2.00
C PRO A 40 4.82 0.93 -3.37
N THR A 41 5.97 0.33 -3.69
CA THR A 41 6.13 -0.46 -4.91
C THR A 41 5.35 -1.76 -4.82
N TRP A 42 5.15 -2.44 -5.96
CA TRP A 42 4.55 -3.79 -5.98
C TRP A 42 5.26 -4.77 -5.05
N GLU A 43 6.59 -4.72 -5.02
CA GLU A 43 7.42 -5.57 -4.15
C GLU A 43 7.18 -5.26 -2.66
N ASP A 44 7.01 -3.99 -2.29
CA ASP A 44 6.64 -3.62 -0.92
C ASP A 44 5.26 -4.17 -0.54
N TYR A 45 4.30 -4.17 -1.46
CA TYR A 45 3.00 -4.81 -1.23
C TYR A 45 3.12 -6.32 -1.03
N VAL A 46 3.91 -7.01 -1.86
CA VAL A 46 4.15 -8.47 -1.71
C VAL A 46 4.77 -8.78 -0.35
N ASN A 47 5.73 -7.97 0.10
CA ASN A 47 6.36 -8.13 1.42
C ASN A 47 5.41 -7.83 2.59
N ARG A 48 4.35 -7.07 2.36
CA ARG A 48 3.29 -6.77 3.35
C ARG A 48 2.16 -7.78 3.35
N ILE A 49 2.21 -8.82 2.51
CA ILE A 49 1.23 -9.92 2.56
C ILE A 49 1.38 -10.63 3.90
N HIS A 50 0.28 -10.69 4.65
CA HIS A 50 0.25 -11.35 5.94
C HIS A 50 -0.34 -12.76 5.80
N TYR A 51 0.36 -13.74 6.38
CA TYR A 51 -0.06 -15.14 6.38
C TYR A 51 -0.50 -15.53 7.79
N SER A 52 -1.72 -16.03 7.94
CA SER A 52 -2.18 -16.52 9.22
C SER A 52 -1.49 -17.82 9.63
N ASP A 53 -1.58 -18.13 10.92
CA ASP A 53 -1.35 -19.47 11.42
C ASP A 53 -2.30 -20.48 10.74
N HIS A 54 -1.83 -21.73 10.68
CA HIS A 54 -2.65 -22.82 10.20
C HIS A 54 -3.59 -23.30 11.31
N TYR A 55 -4.83 -23.54 10.95
CA TYR A 55 -5.81 -24.22 11.81
C TYR A 55 -6.35 -25.44 11.08
N SER A 56 -6.62 -26.52 11.80
CA SER A 56 -7.03 -27.80 11.21
C SER A 56 -8.29 -28.31 11.86
N ASP A 57 -9.17 -28.89 11.06
CA ASP A 57 -10.27 -29.72 11.53
C ASP A 57 -9.90 -31.21 11.37
N ASP A 58 -10.91 -32.07 11.30
CA ASP A 58 -10.77 -33.52 11.14
C ASP A 58 -10.22 -33.93 9.77
N GLU A 59 -10.51 -33.19 8.68
CA GLU A 59 -10.24 -33.59 7.30
C GLU A 59 -9.30 -32.62 6.54
N TRP A 60 -9.26 -31.36 6.93
CA TRP A 60 -8.64 -30.24 6.23
C TRP A 60 -7.76 -29.38 7.15
N GLN A 61 -6.85 -28.66 6.51
CA GLN A 61 -6.09 -27.58 7.11
C GLN A 61 -6.44 -26.30 6.38
N TYR A 62 -6.63 -25.24 7.13
CA TYR A 62 -7.04 -23.94 6.66
C TYR A 62 -6.01 -22.89 7.04
N ARG A 63 -5.99 -21.82 6.25
CA ARG A 63 -5.20 -20.62 6.45
C ARG A 63 -5.88 -19.48 5.71
N HIS A 64 -5.78 -18.28 6.25
CA HIS A 64 -6.14 -17.07 5.52
C HIS A 64 -4.90 -16.25 5.20
N VAL A 65 -4.93 -15.59 4.04
CA VAL A 65 -3.91 -14.64 3.60
C VAL A 65 -4.55 -13.28 3.49
N ILE A 66 -3.92 -12.29 4.09
CA ILE A 66 -4.38 -10.91 4.05
C ILE A 66 -3.44 -10.15 3.12
N ILE A 67 -3.98 -9.73 1.97
CA ILE A 67 -3.24 -8.89 1.03
C ILE A 67 -3.47 -7.40 1.35
N PRO A 68 -2.50 -6.51 1.10
CA PRO A 68 -2.71 -5.08 1.29
C PRO A 68 -3.80 -4.52 0.37
N LYS A 69 -4.66 -3.64 0.89
CA LYS A 69 -5.75 -3.01 0.11
C LYS A 69 -5.25 -2.23 -1.12
N GLY A 70 -4.05 -1.65 -1.05
CA GLY A 70 -3.44 -0.95 -2.19
C GLY A 70 -3.04 -1.89 -3.33
N MET A 71 -2.71 -3.14 -2.99
CA MET A 71 -2.38 -4.20 -3.95
C MET A 71 -3.63 -4.69 -4.68
N LEU A 72 -4.73 -4.90 -3.93
CA LEU A 72 -6.02 -5.31 -4.48
C LEU A 72 -6.46 -4.37 -5.61
N LYS A 73 -6.33 -3.05 -5.44
CA LYS A 73 -6.69 -2.04 -6.45
C LYS A 73 -5.89 -2.12 -7.76
N GLN A 74 -4.72 -2.74 -7.74
CA GLN A 74 -3.86 -2.90 -8.92
C GLN A 74 -4.11 -4.22 -9.67
N LEU A 75 -4.91 -5.12 -9.09
CA LEU A 75 -5.20 -6.39 -9.73
C LEU A 75 -6.10 -6.23 -10.97
N PRO A 76 -5.90 -7.06 -12.00
CA PRO A 76 -6.81 -7.15 -13.14
C PRO A 76 -8.25 -7.38 -12.71
N LYS A 77 -9.20 -6.71 -13.39
CA LYS A 77 -10.64 -6.87 -13.17
C LYS A 77 -11.12 -8.32 -13.32
N GLU A 78 -10.39 -9.13 -14.08
CA GLU A 78 -10.67 -10.55 -14.30
C GLU A 78 -10.49 -11.40 -13.03
N TYR A 79 -9.84 -10.89 -11.99
CA TYR A 79 -9.73 -11.54 -10.68
C TYR A 79 -10.85 -11.19 -9.73
N PHE A 80 -11.70 -10.24 -10.10
CA PHE A 80 -12.86 -9.86 -9.32
C PHE A 80 -14.08 -10.65 -9.77
N ASP A 81 -15.05 -10.75 -8.87
CA ASP A 81 -16.32 -11.35 -9.19
C ASP A 81 -17.13 -10.45 -10.14
N SER A 82 -17.99 -11.07 -10.97
CA SER A 82 -18.82 -10.32 -11.93
C SER A 82 -19.97 -9.60 -11.25
N GLU A 83 -20.47 -10.17 -10.13
CA GLU A 83 -21.60 -9.61 -9.38
C GLU A 83 -21.13 -8.57 -8.36
N GLU A 84 -19.96 -8.80 -7.75
CA GLU A 84 -19.38 -7.93 -6.74
C GLU A 84 -17.95 -7.49 -7.14
N PRO A 85 -17.78 -6.33 -7.80
CA PRO A 85 -16.50 -5.88 -8.35
C PRO A 85 -15.45 -5.53 -7.27
N GLU A 86 -15.83 -5.52 -6.00
CA GLU A 86 -14.92 -5.30 -4.87
C GLU A 86 -14.38 -6.60 -4.28
N VAL A 87 -14.98 -7.76 -4.61
CA VAL A 87 -14.62 -9.07 -4.06
C VAL A 87 -13.84 -9.86 -5.10
N LEU A 88 -12.76 -10.52 -4.67
CA LEU A 88 -12.03 -11.43 -5.54
C LEU A 88 -12.87 -12.67 -5.81
N ARG A 89 -12.81 -13.20 -7.03
CA ARG A 89 -13.39 -14.52 -7.32
C ARG A 89 -12.49 -15.64 -6.78
N ILE A 90 -12.94 -16.88 -6.90
CA ILE A 90 -12.09 -18.05 -6.63
C ILE A 90 -10.91 -18.08 -7.63
N LEU A 91 -9.71 -17.80 -7.10
CA LEU A 91 -8.45 -17.85 -7.81
C LEU A 91 -7.87 -19.26 -7.90
N LYS A 92 -7.36 -19.63 -9.07
CA LYS A 92 -6.59 -20.86 -9.28
C LYS A 92 -5.15 -20.69 -8.78
N GLU A 93 -4.43 -21.80 -8.61
CA GLU A 93 -3.03 -21.80 -8.15
C GLU A 93 -2.12 -20.83 -8.91
N ASN A 94 -2.19 -20.84 -10.24
CA ASN A 94 -1.37 -19.95 -11.05
C ASN A 94 -1.71 -18.47 -10.85
N GLU A 95 -2.99 -18.15 -10.60
CA GLU A 95 -3.45 -16.77 -10.46
C GLU A 95 -2.98 -16.17 -9.15
N TRP A 96 -3.25 -16.85 -8.01
CA TRP A 96 -2.82 -16.31 -6.72
C TRP A 96 -1.29 -16.34 -6.55
N ARG A 97 -0.57 -17.27 -7.20
CA ARG A 97 0.89 -17.23 -7.27
C ARG A 97 1.40 -16.01 -8.06
N SER A 98 0.70 -15.63 -9.13
CA SER A 98 1.05 -14.46 -9.95
C SER A 98 0.84 -13.14 -9.20
N ILE A 99 -0.10 -13.10 -8.26
CA ILE A 99 -0.28 -11.99 -7.32
C ILE A 99 0.94 -11.85 -6.39
N GLY A 100 1.73 -12.91 -6.19
CA GLY A 100 2.89 -12.90 -5.28
C GLY A 100 2.60 -13.58 -3.94
N ILE A 101 1.45 -14.25 -3.80
CA ILE A 101 1.19 -15.12 -2.65
C ILE A 101 2.05 -16.38 -2.81
N GLN A 102 2.88 -16.67 -1.81
CA GLN A 102 3.80 -17.81 -1.82
C GLN A 102 3.43 -18.78 -0.71
N GLN A 103 2.96 -19.97 -1.10
CA GLN A 103 2.65 -21.06 -0.17
C GLN A 103 3.18 -22.41 -0.66
N SER A 104 3.19 -23.38 0.26
CA SER A 104 3.50 -24.78 -0.03
C SER A 104 2.52 -25.37 -1.05
N MET A 105 2.82 -26.53 -1.60
CA MET A 105 1.89 -27.22 -2.51
C MET A 105 0.63 -27.70 -1.79
N GLY A 106 -0.47 -27.83 -2.53
CA GLY A 106 -1.74 -28.40 -2.06
C GLY A 106 -2.74 -27.40 -1.46
N TRP A 107 -2.40 -26.11 -1.37
CA TRP A 107 -3.34 -25.07 -0.94
C TRP A 107 -4.29 -24.69 -2.06
N VAL A 108 -5.58 -24.74 -1.78
CA VAL A 108 -6.66 -24.38 -2.69
C VAL A 108 -7.43 -23.21 -2.09
N HIS A 109 -7.53 -22.12 -2.83
CA HIS A 109 -8.42 -21.01 -2.49
C HIS A 109 -9.87 -21.49 -2.67
N TYR A 110 -10.66 -21.55 -1.61
CA TYR A 110 -11.96 -22.23 -1.64
C TYR A 110 -13.14 -21.29 -1.40
N GLU A 111 -12.91 -20.16 -0.73
CA GLU A 111 -13.97 -19.22 -0.38
C GLU A 111 -13.43 -17.79 -0.34
N VAL A 112 -14.32 -16.84 -0.60
CA VAL A 112 -14.03 -15.42 -0.64
C VAL A 112 -14.79 -14.74 0.48
N HIS A 113 -14.11 -13.83 1.20
CA HIS A 113 -14.71 -13.15 2.33
C HIS A 113 -15.28 -11.81 1.89
N ALA A 114 -16.59 -11.75 1.62
CA ALA A 114 -17.26 -10.53 1.15
C ALA A 114 -17.05 -9.29 2.03
N PRO A 115 -17.11 -9.33 3.39
CA PRO A 115 -16.92 -8.13 4.19
C PRO A 115 -15.46 -7.68 4.26
N GLU A 116 -14.49 -8.56 3.99
CA GLU A 116 -13.07 -8.21 3.88
C GLU A 116 -12.45 -8.81 2.62
N PRO A 117 -12.60 -8.18 1.44
CA PRO A 117 -12.20 -8.75 0.15
C PRO A 117 -10.68 -8.91 -0.03
N HIS A 118 -9.92 -8.36 0.91
CA HIS A 118 -8.48 -8.45 0.98
C HIS A 118 -8.01 -9.69 1.76
N ILE A 119 -8.95 -10.51 2.25
CA ILE A 119 -8.69 -11.79 2.92
C ILE A 119 -9.04 -12.93 1.95
N LEU A 120 -8.05 -13.75 1.63
CA LEU A 120 -8.19 -14.94 0.81
C LEU A 120 -8.15 -16.19 1.70
N LEU A 121 -9.15 -17.06 1.57
CA LEU A 121 -9.28 -18.27 2.37
C LEU A 121 -8.75 -19.49 1.61
N PHE A 122 -7.77 -20.16 2.20
CA PHE A 122 -7.15 -21.34 1.62
C PHE A 122 -7.43 -22.56 2.49
N ARG A 123 -7.64 -23.71 1.83
CA ARG A 123 -7.71 -25.02 2.47
C ARG A 123 -6.79 -26.02 1.77
N ARG A 124 -6.26 -27.00 2.49
CA ARG A 124 -5.53 -28.15 1.95
C ARG A 124 -5.97 -29.43 2.65
N PRO A 125 -6.00 -30.58 1.94
CA PRO A 125 -6.29 -31.85 2.59
C PRO A 125 -5.19 -32.16 3.61
N LYS A 126 -5.57 -32.65 4.78
CA LYS A 126 -4.60 -33.12 5.77
C LYS A 126 -3.92 -34.38 5.22
N PRO A 127 -2.58 -34.50 5.31
CA PRO A 127 -1.94 -35.77 4.96
C PRO A 127 -2.52 -36.85 5.87
N ALA A 128 -3.04 -37.92 5.28
CA ALA A 128 -3.46 -39.09 6.04
C ALA A 128 -2.25 -39.57 6.86
N ALA A 129 -2.46 -39.68 8.18
CA ALA A 129 -1.46 -40.19 9.11
C ALA A 129 -1.25 -41.68 8.92
#